data_AF-A0A494WSM6-F1
#
_entry.id   AF-A0A494WSM6-F1
#
_cell.length_a   1.000
_cell.length_b   1.000
_cell.length_c   1.000
_cell.angle_alpha   90.00
_cell.angle_beta   90.00
_cell.angle_gamma   90.00
#
_symmetry.space_group_name_H-M   'P 1'
#
loop_
_entity.id
_entity.type
_entity.pdbx_description
1 polymer ?
#
loop_
_entity_poly.entity_id
_entity_poly.type
_entity_poly.pdbx_seq_one_letter_code
_entity_poly.pdbx_strand_id
1 'polypeptide(L)'
;MLRVSWENTGDPVLDRLGRQFVERVARYARGGSYERRMEWYRAYIRFTYFLAERFGPEDIRNIQPRHVAAFIRYLKQLGRSEKTVLHYLSIIRWWHQQIPWRKYELPENNILLELEARLDDKRFCEEIKNNCRRKKLRRGIQKSLGSA
;
A
#
# COMPACT_ATOMS: atom_id res chain seq x y z
N MET A 1 -6.78 19.54 0.76
CA MET A 1 -5.83 18.75 1.57
C MET A 1 -6.61 18.09 2.71
N LEU A 2 -6.34 16.83 3.06
CA LEU A 2 -6.94 16.22 4.25
C LEU A 2 -6.30 16.82 5.50
N ARG A 3 -7.10 17.23 6.51
CA ARG A 3 -6.59 17.82 7.76
C ARG A 3 -6.34 16.71 8.78
N VAL A 4 -5.19 16.07 8.68
CA VAL A 4 -4.75 14.98 9.57
C VAL A 4 -3.29 15.17 9.98
N SER A 5 -2.98 14.77 11.21
CA SER A 5 -1.64 14.70 11.80
C SER A 5 -1.41 13.30 12.38
N TRP A 6 -0.14 12.90 12.46
CA TRP A 6 0.24 11.67 13.17
C TRP A 6 0.71 12.02 14.58
N GLU A 7 0.22 11.27 15.56
CA GLU A 7 0.65 11.36 16.95
C GLU A 7 1.51 10.14 17.29
N ASN A 8 2.62 10.35 18.00
CA ASN A 8 3.51 9.25 18.34
C ASN A 8 2.84 8.31 19.34
N THR A 9 2.87 7.03 19.01
CA THR A 9 2.26 5.93 19.76
C THR A 9 3.25 5.27 20.72
N GLY A 10 4.55 5.54 20.56
CA GLY A 10 5.63 4.89 21.31
C GLY A 10 6.21 3.65 20.60
N ASP A 11 5.54 3.14 19.57
CA ASP A 11 6.09 2.12 18.68
C ASP A 11 6.88 2.82 17.54
N PRO A 12 8.22 2.69 17.48
CA PRO A 12 9.03 3.39 16.51
C PRO A 12 8.78 2.95 15.06
N VAL A 13 8.34 1.72 14.83
CA VAL A 13 8.04 1.18 13.50
C VAL A 13 6.72 1.74 13.00
N LEU A 14 5.68 1.66 13.84
CA LEU A 14 4.38 2.23 13.54
C LEU A 14 4.46 3.73 13.35
N ASP A 15 5.16 4.44 14.23
CA ASP A 15 5.28 5.89 14.17
C ASP A 15 6.00 6.36 12.90
N ARG A 16 7.03 5.61 12.47
CA ARG A 16 7.71 5.87 11.20
C ARG A 16 6.78 5.67 10.01
N LEU A 17 5.98 4.61 9.98
CA LEU A 17 5.06 4.33 8.88
C LEU A 17 3.88 5.31 8.86
N GLY A 18 3.30 5.61 10.02
CA GLY A 18 2.19 6.54 10.20
C GLY A 18 2.55 7.96 9.77
N ARG A 19 3.72 8.47 10.18
CA ARG A 19 4.24 9.77 9.69
C ARG A 19 4.41 9.78 8.18
N GLN A 20 5.06 8.77 7.61
CA GLN A 20 5.22 8.67 6.16
C GLN A 20 3.88 8.67 5.42
N PHE A 21 2.89 7.92 5.91
CA PHE A 21 1.56 7.91 5.34
C PHE A 21 0.91 9.30 5.41
N VAL A 22 0.86 9.91 6.59
CA VAL A 22 0.20 11.20 6.79
C VAL A 22 0.86 12.31 5.99
N GLU A 23 2.18 12.46 6.15
CA GLU A 23 2.95 13.59 5.63
C GLU A 23 3.24 13.48 4.14
N ARG A 24 3.26 12.28 3.55
CA ARG A 24 3.61 12.11 2.13
C ARG A 24 2.42 11.70 1.27
N VAL A 25 1.36 11.16 1.86
CA VAL A 25 0.24 10.53 1.12
C VAL A 25 -1.09 11.15 1.51
N ALA A 26 -1.51 11.03 2.78
CA ALA A 26 -2.87 11.33 3.22
C ALA A 26 -3.27 12.79 2.97
N ARG A 27 -2.39 13.73 3.36
CA ARG A 27 -2.63 15.17 3.19
C ARG A 27 -2.78 15.53 1.71
N TYR A 28 -1.94 14.96 0.86
CA TYR A 28 -1.81 15.34 -0.55
C TYR A 28 -2.66 14.53 -1.53
N ALA A 29 -3.40 13.52 -1.04
CA ALA A 29 -4.21 12.67 -1.90
C ALA A 29 -5.30 13.43 -2.64
N ARG A 30 -5.46 13.08 -3.92
CA ARG A 30 -6.37 13.71 -4.87
C ARG A 30 -7.53 12.77 -5.24
N GLY A 31 -8.68 13.37 -5.54
CA GLY A 31 -9.91 12.65 -5.87
C GLY A 31 -10.73 12.23 -4.65
N GLY A 32 -12.02 11.95 -4.87
CA GLY A 32 -12.99 11.60 -3.82
C GLY A 32 -13.42 12.80 -2.95
N SER A 33 -14.54 12.64 -2.24
CA SER A 33 -15.00 13.64 -1.28
C SER A 33 -14.09 13.70 -0.06
N TYR A 34 -14.22 14.74 0.75
CA TYR A 34 -13.46 14.86 2.00
C TYR A 34 -13.83 13.74 2.97
N GLU A 35 -15.13 13.46 3.11
CA GLU A 35 -15.72 12.47 4.02
C GLU A 35 -15.20 11.07 3.70
N ARG A 36 -15.25 10.69 2.41
CA ARG A 36 -14.74 9.39 1.95
C ARG A 36 -13.26 9.24 2.26
N ARG A 37 -12.46 10.27 2.00
CA ARG A 37 -11.01 10.23 2.31
C ARG A 37 -10.75 10.11 3.80
N MET A 38 -11.54 10.78 4.65
CA MET A 38 -11.40 10.69 6.11
C MET A 38 -11.78 9.30 6.64
N GLU A 39 -12.86 8.71 6.12
CA GLU A 39 -13.25 7.33 6.44
C GLU A 39 -12.16 6.34 6.02
N TRP A 40 -11.71 6.45 4.77
CA TRP A 40 -10.69 5.57 4.20
C TRP A 40 -9.33 5.75 4.87
N TYR A 41 -9.01 6.97 5.32
CA TYR A 41 -7.83 7.24 6.14
C TYR A 41 -7.85 6.38 7.41
N ARG A 42 -8.95 6.42 8.18
CA ARG A 42 -9.09 5.63 9.43
C ARG A 42 -8.97 4.12 9.18
N ALA A 43 -9.53 3.64 8.08
CA ALA A 43 -9.40 2.23 7.69
C ALA A 43 -7.96 1.87 7.28
N TYR A 44 -7.29 2.73 6.53
CA TYR A 44 -5.89 2.51 6.13
C TYR A 44 -4.93 2.57 7.31
N ILE A 45 -5.22 3.36 8.34
CA ILE A 45 -4.46 3.32 9.59
C ILE A 45 -4.44 1.91 10.18
N ARG A 46 -5.57 1.18 10.19
CA ARG A 46 -5.57 -0.22 10.67
C ARG A 46 -4.63 -1.12 9.88
N PHE A 47 -4.51 -0.89 8.57
CA PHE A 47 -3.52 -1.58 7.74
C PHE A 47 -2.08 -1.18 8.11
N THR A 48 -1.81 0.08 8.44
CA THR A 48 -0.47 0.50 8.92
C THR A 48 -0.09 -0.13 10.26
N TYR A 49 -1.03 -0.30 11.20
CA TYR A 49 -0.81 -1.07 12.43
C TYR A 49 -0.41 -2.51 12.11
N PHE A 50 -1.17 -3.18 11.24
CA PHE A 50 -0.87 -4.54 10.80
C PHE A 50 0.51 -4.65 10.13
N LEU A 51 0.87 -3.69 9.26
CA LEU A 51 2.18 -3.67 8.62
C LEU A 51 3.31 -3.54 9.63
N ALA A 52 3.17 -2.63 10.60
CA ALA A 52 4.16 -2.41 11.63
C ALA A 52 4.39 -3.68 12.47
N GLU A 53 3.30 -4.30 12.92
CA GLU A 53 3.33 -5.51 13.76
C GLU A 53 3.93 -6.73 13.02
N ARG A 54 3.59 -6.93 11.74
CA ARG A 54 3.88 -8.20 11.03
C ARG A 54 5.09 -8.16 10.11
N PHE A 55 5.47 -6.98 9.62
CA PHE A 55 6.48 -6.84 8.57
C PHE A 55 7.51 -5.74 8.84
N GLY A 56 7.11 -4.68 9.54
CA GLY A 56 7.95 -3.53 9.85
C GLY A 56 8.67 -2.87 8.67
N PRO A 57 8.01 -2.63 7.50
CA PRO A 57 8.67 -1.98 6.39
C PRO A 57 9.24 -0.62 6.81
N GLU A 58 10.47 -0.33 6.39
CA GLU A 58 11.11 0.96 6.71
C GLU A 58 10.48 2.14 5.97
N ASP A 59 9.96 1.88 4.76
CA ASP A 59 9.44 2.88 3.86
C ASP A 59 8.08 2.46 3.30
N ILE A 60 7.10 3.37 3.33
CA ILE A 60 5.75 3.12 2.81
C ILE A 60 5.75 2.76 1.31
N ARG A 61 6.76 3.21 0.56
CA ARG A 61 6.96 2.86 -0.86
C ARG A 61 7.29 1.38 -1.08
N ASN A 62 7.67 0.66 -0.02
CA ASN A 62 7.99 -0.78 -0.05
C ASN A 62 6.76 -1.67 0.19
N ILE A 63 5.55 -1.10 0.32
CA ILE A 63 4.32 -1.90 0.37
C ILE A 63 4.24 -2.74 -0.92
N GLN A 64 4.09 -4.06 -0.77
CA GLN A 64 4.11 -5.05 -1.84
C GLN A 64 2.89 -5.98 -1.74
N PRO A 65 2.56 -6.76 -2.80
CA PRO A 65 1.35 -7.59 -2.83
C PRO A 65 1.21 -8.54 -1.63
N ARG A 66 2.32 -9.15 -1.18
CA ARG A 66 2.34 -10.06 -0.02
C ARG A 66 1.80 -9.41 1.25
N HIS A 67 2.06 -8.12 1.47
CA HIS A 67 1.55 -7.44 2.67
C HIS A 67 0.03 -7.31 2.64
N VAL A 68 -0.54 -7.02 1.47
CA VAL A 68 -1.99 -6.89 1.29
C VAL A 68 -2.66 -8.26 1.40
N ALA A 69 -2.09 -9.29 0.77
CA ALA A 69 -2.56 -10.66 0.89
C ALA A 69 -2.52 -11.17 2.35
N ALA A 70 -1.45 -10.88 3.10
CA ALA A 70 -1.38 -11.21 4.51
C ALA A 70 -2.44 -10.49 5.35
N PHE A 71 -2.77 -9.24 5.00
CA PHE A 71 -3.85 -8.51 5.66
C PHE A 71 -5.23 -9.09 5.34
N ILE A 72 -5.45 -9.59 4.11
CA ILE A 72 -6.66 -10.33 3.77
C ILE A 72 -6.79 -11.58 4.66
N ARG A 73 -5.71 -12.37 4.78
CA ARG A 73 -5.69 -13.56 5.66
C ARG A 73 -6.04 -13.19 7.09
N TYR A 74 -5.43 -12.12 7.60
CA TYR A 74 -5.72 -11.58 8.93
C TYR A 74 -7.19 -11.20 9.12
N LEU A 75 -7.79 -10.46 8.17
CA LEU A 75 -9.21 -10.09 8.23
C LEU A 75 -10.12 -11.33 8.21
N LYS A 76 -9.81 -12.35 7.40
CA LYS A 76 -10.55 -13.61 7.37
C LYS A 76 -10.44 -14.37 8.69
N GLN A 77 -9.25 -14.43 9.28
CA GLN A 77 -9.01 -15.06 10.60
C GLN A 77 -9.79 -14.36 11.72
N LEU A 78 -10.00 -13.05 11.60
CA LEU A 78 -10.89 -12.28 12.49
C LEU A 78 -12.40 -12.48 12.21
N GLY A 79 -12.77 -13.38 11.29
CA GLY A 79 -14.17 -13.64 10.93
C GLY A 79 -14.83 -12.49 10.15
N ARG A 80 -14.06 -11.61 9.50
CA ARG A 80 -14.63 -10.53 8.68
C ARG A 80 -15.28 -11.08 7.42
N SER A 81 -16.44 -10.53 7.07
CA SER A 81 -17.15 -10.92 5.85
C SER A 81 -16.36 -10.59 4.58
N GLU A 82 -16.65 -11.31 3.50
CA GLU A 82 -16.05 -11.06 2.19
C GLU A 82 -16.25 -9.61 1.72
N LYS A 83 -17.46 -9.07 1.91
CA LYS A 83 -17.75 -7.65 1.63
C LYS A 83 -16.80 -6.70 2.35
N THR A 84 -16.47 -7.01 3.61
CA THR A 84 -15.52 -6.21 4.40
C THR A 84 -14.11 -6.33 3.84
N VAL A 85 -13.67 -7.55 3.47
CA VAL A 85 -12.36 -7.78 2.85
C VAL A 85 -12.23 -6.99 1.55
N LEU A 86 -13.21 -7.10 0.65
CA LEU A 86 -13.22 -6.37 -0.62
C LEU A 86 -13.24 -4.85 -0.41
N HIS A 87 -13.93 -4.36 0.61
CA HIS A 87 -13.92 -2.95 0.99
C HIS A 87 -12.51 -2.49 1.40
N TYR A 88 -11.81 -3.24 2.27
CA TYR A 88 -10.43 -2.93 2.62
C TYR A 88 -9.49 -2.99 1.42
N LEU A 89 -9.67 -3.94 0.50
CA LEU A 89 -8.87 -4.00 -0.74
C LEU A 89 -9.02 -2.74 -1.57
N SER A 90 -10.25 -2.25 -1.76
CA SER A 90 -10.52 -0.99 -2.46
C SER A 90 -9.82 0.20 -1.80
N ILE A 91 -9.90 0.29 -0.48
CA ILE A 91 -9.25 1.35 0.31
C ILE A 91 -7.73 1.29 0.16
N ILE A 92 -7.14 0.10 0.35
CA ILE A 92 -5.69 -0.10 0.31
C ILE A 92 -5.15 0.22 -1.07
N ARG A 93 -5.80 -0.26 -2.13
CA ARG A 93 -5.42 0.05 -3.51
C ARG A 93 -5.44 1.54 -3.76
N TRP A 94 -6.52 2.21 -3.38
CA TRP A 94 -6.67 3.63 -3.66
C TRP A 94 -5.59 4.45 -2.96
N TRP A 95 -5.35 4.22 -1.67
CA TRP A 95 -4.27 4.89 -0.95
C TRP A 95 -2.89 4.55 -1.50
N HIS A 96 -2.66 3.29 -1.87
CA HIS A 96 -1.42 2.86 -2.48
C HIS A 96 -1.12 3.58 -3.80
N GLN A 97 -2.15 3.84 -4.62
CA GLN A 97 -2.00 4.62 -5.86
C GLN A 97 -1.59 6.08 -5.60
N GLN A 98 -1.93 6.64 -4.44
CA GLN A 98 -1.51 7.99 -4.03
C GLN A 98 -0.05 8.03 -3.56
N ILE A 99 0.61 6.90 -3.29
CA ILE A 99 2.00 6.85 -2.81
C ILE A 99 2.95 7.28 -3.95
N PRO A 100 3.69 8.39 -3.80
CA PRO A 100 4.64 8.82 -4.80
C PRO A 100 5.84 7.87 -4.85
N TRP A 101 6.32 7.55 -6.05
CA TRP A 101 7.49 6.69 -6.27
C TRP A 101 7.41 5.32 -5.57
N ARG A 102 6.20 4.77 -5.39
CA ARG A 102 6.00 3.39 -4.91
C ARG A 102 6.84 2.40 -5.72
N LYS A 103 7.38 1.37 -5.07
CA LYS A 103 8.26 0.40 -5.74
C LYS A 103 7.49 -0.73 -6.43
N TYR A 104 6.24 -0.94 -6.02
CA TYR A 104 5.39 -2.02 -6.53
C TYR A 104 4.06 -1.45 -6.99
N GLU A 105 3.43 -2.11 -7.95
CA GLU A 105 1.99 -2.03 -8.19
C GLU A 105 1.25 -3.05 -7.32
N LEU A 106 -0.05 -2.84 -7.11
CA LEU A 106 -0.91 -3.87 -6.52
C LEU A 106 -1.71 -4.56 -7.63
N PRO A 107 -1.64 -5.89 -7.74
CA PRO A 107 -2.38 -6.66 -8.74
C PRO A 107 -3.86 -6.74 -8.37
N GLU A 108 -4.73 -7.12 -9.30
CA GLU A 108 -6.19 -7.18 -9.13
C GLU A 108 -6.67 -8.15 -8.03
N ASN A 109 -7.96 -8.13 -7.72
CA ASN A 109 -8.50 -8.83 -6.54
C ASN A 109 -8.31 -10.35 -6.64
N ASN A 110 -8.54 -10.93 -7.82
CA ASN A 110 -8.30 -12.35 -8.08
C ASN A 110 -6.86 -12.76 -7.72
N ILE A 111 -5.85 -12.02 -8.18
CA ILE A 111 -4.44 -12.32 -7.90
C ILE A 111 -4.12 -12.13 -6.42
N LEU A 112 -4.66 -11.10 -5.75
CA LEU A 112 -4.44 -10.93 -4.31
C LEU A 112 -5.09 -12.03 -3.47
N LEU A 113 -6.29 -12.50 -3.87
CA LEU A 113 -6.99 -13.59 -3.20
C LEU A 113 -6.27 -14.93 -3.43
N GLU A 114 -5.75 -15.18 -4.64
CA GLU A 114 -4.92 -16.34 -4.92
C GLU A 114 -3.62 -16.29 -4.12
N LEU A 115 -2.94 -15.14 -4.11
CA LEU A 115 -1.74 -14.93 -3.31
C LEU A 115 -2.01 -15.16 -1.83
N GLU A 116 -3.16 -14.72 -1.32
CA GLU A 116 -3.57 -14.97 0.05
C GLU A 116 -3.74 -16.46 0.36
N ALA A 117 -4.43 -17.21 -0.52
CA ALA A 117 -4.59 -18.65 -0.36
C ALA A 117 -3.25 -19.41 -0.38
N ARG A 118 -2.24 -18.86 -1.07
CA ARG A 118 -0.93 -19.48 -1.30
C ARG A 118 0.23 -18.70 -0.65
N LEU A 119 0.00 -17.96 0.44
CA LEU A 119 1.05 -17.12 1.07
C LEU A 119 2.29 -17.91 1.54
N ASP A 120 2.13 -19.20 1.78
CA ASP A 120 3.20 -20.08 2.25
C ASP A 120 4.06 -20.63 1.08
N ASP A 121 3.57 -20.49 -0.16
CA ASP A 121 4.34 -20.75 -1.38
C ASP A 121 5.28 -19.57 -1.66
N LYS A 122 6.51 -19.68 -1.14
CA LYS A 122 7.55 -18.65 -1.27
C LYS A 122 7.89 -18.35 -2.73
N ARG A 123 7.89 -19.37 -3.60
CA ARG A 123 8.21 -19.20 -5.02
C ARG A 123 7.14 -18.36 -5.70
N PHE A 124 5.88 -18.70 -5.49
CA PHE A 124 4.75 -17.94 -6.02
C PHE A 124 4.73 -16.50 -5.48
N CYS A 125 5.00 -16.31 -4.19
CA CYS A 125 5.09 -14.97 -3.60
C CYS A 125 6.17 -14.10 -4.25
N GLU A 126 7.36 -14.65 -4.51
CA GLU A 126 8.45 -13.93 -5.18
C GLU A 126 8.14 -13.66 -6.66
N GLU A 127 7.48 -14.59 -7.35
CA GLU A 127 7.00 -14.37 -8.72
C GLU A 127 6.04 -13.18 -8.80
N ILE A 128 4.98 -13.16 -7.99
CA ILE A 128 4.03 -12.05 -7.95
C ILE A 128 4.72 -10.74 -7.60
N LYS A 129 5.59 -10.74 -6.59
CA LYS A 129 6.37 -9.55 -6.20
C LYS A 129 7.22 -9.02 -7.34
N ASN A 130 7.89 -9.88 -8.10
CA ASN A 130 8.73 -9.49 -9.24
C ASN A 130 7.89 -8.92 -10.38
N ASN A 131 6.75 -9.55 -10.69
CA ASN A 131 5.81 -9.08 -11.70
C ASN A 131 5.21 -7.71 -11.36
N CYS A 132 4.98 -7.46 -10.07
CA CYS A 132 4.46 -6.19 -9.59
C CYS A 132 5.52 -5.12 -9.36
N ARG A 133 6.82 -5.42 -9.48
CA ARG A 133 7.88 -4.44 -9.26
C ARG A 133 7.90 -3.40 -10.38
N ARG A 134 7.74 -2.12 -10.05
CA ARG A 134 7.85 -1.04 -11.04
C ARG A 134 9.26 -1.02 -11.61
N LYS A 135 9.37 -1.25 -12.91
CA LYS A 135 10.63 -1.07 -13.66
C LYS A 135 10.98 0.42 -13.62
N LYS A 136 12.24 0.76 -13.33
CA LYS A 136 12.73 2.13 -13.49
C LYS A 136 12.52 2.49 -14.96
N LEU A 137 11.71 3.51 -15.24
CA LEU A 137 11.71 4.13 -16.56
C LEU A 137 13.14 4.65 -16.75
N ARG A 138 13.92 4.05 -17.66
CA ARG A 138 15.18 4.64 -18.10
C ARG A 138 14.78 6.00 -18.69
N ARG A 139 15.00 7.09 -17.96
CA ARG A 139 14.97 8.44 -18.55
C ARG A 139 16.14 8.48 -19.50
N GLY A 140 15.91 8.03 -20.74
CA GLY A 140 16.78 8.33 -21.86
C GLY A 140 16.81 9.84 -21.98
N ILE A 141 17.97 10.42 -21.71
CA ILE A 141 18.30 11.77 -22.15
C ILE A 141 18.30 11.70 -23.67
N GLN A 142 17.21 12.09 -24.32
CA GLN A 142 17.28 12.55 -25.71
C GLN A 142 17.96 13.92 -25.67
N LYS A 143 19.30 13.91 -25.66
CA LYS A 143 20.11 15.01 -26.17
C LYS A 143 20.39 14.71 -27.64
N SER A 144 19.51 15.21 -28.48
CA SER A 144 19.68 15.49 -29.92
C SER A 144 18.47 16.35 -30.25
N LEU A 145 18.57 17.63 -30.62
CA LEU A 145 19.41 18.16 -31.68
C LEU A 145 20.18 19.41 -31.24
N GLY A 146 21.50 19.34 -31.34
CA GLY A 146 22.31 20.50 -31.68
C GLY A 146 22.51 20.50 -33.20
N SER A 147 22.19 21.64 -33.81
CA SER A 147 22.90 22.27 -34.94
C SER A 147 23.64 21.37 -35.94
N ALA A 148 23.10 21.30 -37.15
CA ALA A 148 23.82 21.60 -38.39
C ALA A 148 22.82 22.19 -39.39
#